data_AF-A0A2N8SX90-F1
#
_entry.id   AF-A0A2N8SX90-F1
#
_cell.length_a   1.000
_cell.length_b   1.000
_cell.length_c   1.000
_cell.angle_alpha   90.00
_cell.angle_beta   90.00
_cell.angle_gamma   90.00
#
_symmetry.space_group_name_H-M   'P 1'
#
loop_
_entity.id
_entity.type
_entity.pdbx_description
1 polymer ?
#
loop_
_entity_poly.entity_id
_entity_poly.type
_entity_poly.pdbx_seq_one_letter_code
_entity_poly.pdbx_strand_id
1 'polypeptide(L)'
;MTHHARLLFTTAALFNWSVALGLLFPPALLSQLLQLTPVEGGDLILRHIASALIAVFGWAYWLVARDPQRWRALAVIGVIGKSLVVALVGVHWGLGTINGYWPALVMADLIYALLFLDFLRRYPLPAHARA
;
A
#
# COMPACT_ATOMS: atom_id res chain seq x y z
N MET A 1 -10.07 0.49 -22.07
CA MET A 1 -10.14 0.62 -20.60
C MET A 1 -8.96 -0.03 -19.86
N THR A 2 -8.32 -1.05 -20.43
CA THR A 2 -7.44 -1.98 -19.70
C THR A 2 -6.01 -1.50 -19.47
N HIS A 3 -5.39 -0.74 -20.38
CA HIS A 3 -3.95 -0.44 -20.26
C HIS A 3 -3.58 0.45 -19.07
N HIS A 4 -4.31 1.55 -18.86
CA HIS A 4 -4.07 2.47 -17.75
C HIS A 4 -4.33 1.82 -16.39
N ALA A 5 -5.43 1.08 -16.25
CA ALA A 5 -5.73 0.33 -15.02
C ALA A 5 -4.67 -0.75 -14.76
N ARG A 6 -4.27 -1.51 -15.79
CA ARG A 6 -3.19 -2.51 -15.70
C ARG A 6 -1.90 -1.89 -15.19
N LEU A 7 -1.45 -0.78 -15.77
CA LEU A 7 -0.24 -0.08 -15.33
C LEU A 7 -0.37 0.45 -13.90
N LEU A 8 -1.49 1.09 -13.56
CA LEU A 8 -1.74 1.62 -12.21
C LEU A 8 -1.62 0.52 -11.15
N PHE A 9 -2.33 -0.60 -11.33
CA PHE A 9 -2.32 -1.68 -10.34
C PHE A 9 -1.03 -2.50 -10.38
N THR A 10 -0.34 -2.57 -11.52
CA THR A 10 0.99 -3.20 -11.60
C THR A 10 2.04 -2.40 -10.85
N THR A 11 2.08 -1.08 -11.04
CA THR A 11 3.01 -0.20 -10.32
C THR A 11 2.71 -0.19 -8.83
N ALA A 12 1.43 -0.21 -8.43
CA ALA A 12 1.04 -0.38 -7.04
C ALA A 12 1.48 -1.73 -6.43
N ALA A 13 1.35 -2.83 -7.18
CA ALA A 13 1.81 -4.14 -6.75
C ALA A 13 3.33 -4.16 -6.52
N LEU A 14 4.09 -3.64 -7.48
CA LEU A 14 5.54 -3.54 -7.40
C LEU A 14 5.98 -2.68 -6.22
N PHE A 15 5.36 -1.51 -6.03
CA PHE A 15 5.63 -0.64 -4.89
C PHE A 15 5.42 -1.37 -3.56
N ASN A 16 4.27 -2.03 -3.38
CA ASN A 16 3.98 -2.77 -2.16
C ASN A 16 4.99 -3.91 -1.92
N TRP A 17 5.37 -4.67 -2.95
CA TRP A 17 6.41 -5.69 -2.79
C TRP A 17 7.78 -5.10 -2.48
N SER A 18 8.16 -3.96 -3.06
CA SER A 18 9.39 -3.26 -2.71
C SER A 18 9.40 -2.83 -1.25
N VAL A 19 8.28 -2.29 -0.73
CA VAL A 19 8.14 -1.94 0.69
C VAL A 19 8.22 -3.20 1.57
N ALA A 20 7.51 -4.26 1.22
CA ALA A 20 7.56 -5.52 1.96
C ALA A 20 8.98 -6.11 2.02
N LEU A 21 9.69 -6.14 0.89
CA LEU A 21 11.08 -6.60 0.82
C LEU A 21 12.02 -5.69 1.61
N GLY A 22 11.84 -4.37 1.53
CA GLY A 22 12.60 -3.42 2.35
C GLY A 22 12.35 -3.58 3.84
N LEU A 23 11.15 -3.99 4.24
CA LEU A 23 10.86 -4.31 5.63
C LEU A 23 11.38 -5.70 6.04
N LEU A 24 11.42 -6.70 5.18
CA LEU A 24 12.02 -8.01 5.53
C LEU A 24 13.55 -7.97 5.58
N PHE A 25 14.14 -7.27 4.62
CA PHE A 25 15.59 -7.23 4.41
C PHE A 25 16.02 -5.77 4.31
N PRO A 26 15.95 -5.00 5.41
CA PRO A 26 16.27 -3.57 5.37
C PRO A 26 17.71 -3.36 4.93
N PRO A 27 17.94 -2.71 3.78
CA PRO A 27 19.28 -2.25 3.45
C PRO A 27 19.76 -1.27 4.53
N ALA A 28 21.07 -1.21 4.78
CA ALA A 28 21.63 -0.28 5.76
C ALA A 28 21.17 1.17 5.53
N LEU A 29 21.09 1.59 4.26
CA LEU A 29 20.55 2.89 3.87
C LEU A 29 19.10 3.10 4.33
N LEU A 30 18.23 2.10 4.14
CA LEU A 30 16.82 2.22 4.55
C LEU A 30 16.69 2.28 6.08
N SER A 31 17.48 1.47 6.80
CA SER A 31 17.53 1.51 8.26
C SER A 31 17.95 2.88 8.77
N GLN A 32 18.96 3.50 8.15
CA GLN A 32 19.42 4.84 8.50
C GLN A 32 18.38 5.91 8.18
N LEU A 33 17.82 5.90 6.95
CA LEU A 33 16.84 6.89 6.52
C LEU A 33 15.57 6.83 7.36
N LEU A 34 15.00 5.64 7.55
CA LEU A 34 13.77 5.49 8.35
C LEU A 34 14.03 5.49 9.86
N GLN A 35 15.30 5.61 10.28
CA GLN A 35 15.74 5.47 11.68
C GLN A 35 15.15 4.21 12.32
N LEU A 36 15.20 3.09 11.59
CA LEU A 36 14.79 1.80 12.12
C LEU A 36 15.75 1.45 13.25
N THR A 37 15.25 1.46 14.48
CA THR A 37 15.99 0.90 15.61
C THR A 37 16.21 -0.59 15.36
N PRO A 38 17.30 -1.19 15.87
CA PRO A 38 17.43 -2.64 15.91
C PRO A 38 16.16 -3.22 16.53
N VAL A 39 15.43 -4.02 15.75
CA VAL A 39 14.15 -4.57 16.16
C VAL A 39 14.38 -5.99 16.64
N GLU A 40 14.09 -6.27 17.91
CA GLU A 40 14.27 -7.58 18.52
C GLU A 40 12.96 -8.10 19.12
N GLY A 41 12.89 -9.43 19.34
CA GLY A 41 11.76 -10.06 20.03
C GLY A 41 10.39 -9.77 19.38
N GLY A 42 9.46 -9.23 20.18
CA GLY A 42 8.07 -8.97 19.78
C GLY A 42 7.92 -7.99 18.63
N ASP A 43 8.77 -6.97 18.56
CA ASP A 43 8.67 -5.96 17.50
C ASP A 43 9.14 -6.53 16.15
N LEU A 44 10.05 -7.51 16.17
CA LEU A 44 10.56 -8.16 14.96
C LEU A 44 9.46 -9.01 14.31
N ILE A 45 8.69 -9.76 15.11
CA ILE A 45 7.57 -10.54 14.59
C ILE A 45 6.46 -9.62 14.06
N LEU A 46 6.16 -8.51 14.73
CA LEU A 46 5.18 -7.52 14.24
C LEU A 46 5.61 -6.91 12.90
N ARG A 47 6.89 -6.60 12.75
CA ARG A 47 7.46 -6.12 11.48
C ARG A 47 7.33 -7.17 10.36
N HIS A 48 7.60 -8.44 10.64
CA HIS A 48 7.44 -9.52 9.65
C HIS A 48 5.96 -9.73 9.27
N ILE A 49 5.04 -9.67 10.23
CA ILE A 49 3.60 -9.74 9.97
C ILE A 49 3.17 -8.55 9.09
N ALA A 50 3.59 -7.33 9.44
CA ALA A 50 3.30 -6.15 8.64
C ALA A 50 3.82 -6.28 7.20
N SER A 51 5.06 -6.75 7.03
CA SER A 51 5.62 -7.01 5.70
C SER A 51 4.82 -8.05 4.91
N ALA A 52 4.45 -9.17 5.55
CA ALA A 52 3.65 -10.21 4.90
C ALA A 52 2.28 -9.67 4.44
N LEU A 53 1.61 -8.86 5.28
CA LEU A 53 0.35 -8.22 4.92
C LEU A 53 0.52 -7.23 3.76
N ILE A 54 1.57 -6.40 3.78
CA ILE A 54 1.89 -5.48 2.67
C ILE A 54 2.13 -6.26 1.36
N ALA A 55 2.81 -7.40 1.43
CA ALA A 55 3.03 -8.27 0.27
C ALA A 55 1.72 -8.88 -0.25
N VAL A 56 0.78 -9.25 0.63
CA VAL A 56 -0.57 -9.71 0.25
C VAL A 56 -1.34 -8.60 -0.46
N PHE A 57 -1.25 -7.34 0.00
CA PHE A 57 -1.82 -6.21 -0.76
C PHE A 57 -1.16 -6.06 -2.13
N GLY A 58 0.15 -6.26 -2.25
CA GLY A 58 0.84 -6.30 -3.54
C GLY A 58 0.26 -7.37 -4.47
N TRP A 59 0.02 -8.57 -3.95
CA TRP A 59 -0.64 -9.65 -4.70
C TRP A 59 -2.07 -9.30 -5.09
N ALA A 60 -2.85 -8.68 -4.19
CA ALA A 60 -4.19 -8.21 -4.49
C ALA A 60 -4.20 -7.22 -5.67
N TYR A 61 -3.28 -6.24 -5.67
CA TYR A 61 -3.16 -5.30 -6.79
C TYR A 61 -2.71 -5.97 -8.07
N TRP A 62 -1.84 -6.97 -7.99
CA TRP A 62 -1.47 -7.77 -9.16
C TRP A 62 -2.67 -8.52 -9.78
N LEU A 63 -3.56 -9.07 -8.95
CA LEU A 63 -4.82 -9.67 -9.42
C LEU A 63 -5.73 -8.62 -10.09
N VAL A 64 -5.88 -7.45 -9.47
CA VAL A 64 -6.63 -6.32 -10.08
C VAL A 64 -6.00 -5.88 -11.39
N ALA A 65 -4.67 -5.85 -11.50
CA ALA A 65 -4.00 -5.52 -12.74
C ALA A 65 -4.39 -6.50 -13.85
N ARG A 66 -4.43 -7.81 -13.57
CA ARG A 66 -4.78 -8.83 -14.58
C ARG A 66 -6.23 -8.76 -15.02
N ASP A 67 -7.14 -8.55 -14.07
CA ASP A 67 -8.57 -8.44 -14.35
C ASP A 67 -9.22 -7.39 -13.43
N PRO A 68 -9.22 -6.11 -13.85
CA PRO A 68 -9.71 -5.01 -13.02
C PRO A 68 -11.21 -5.06 -12.75
N GLN A 69 -11.99 -5.76 -13.60
CA GLN A 69 -13.43 -5.90 -13.41
C GLN A 69 -13.73 -6.98 -12.38
N ARG A 70 -13.14 -8.16 -12.53
CA ARG A 70 -13.34 -9.29 -11.61
C ARG A 70 -12.89 -8.97 -10.19
N TRP A 71 -11.73 -8.32 -10.05
CA TRP A 71 -11.11 -8.10 -8.74
C TRP A 71 -11.35 -6.70 -8.17
N ARG A 72 -12.30 -5.94 -8.73
CA ARG A 72 -12.59 -4.55 -8.36
C ARG A 72 -12.74 -4.32 -6.85
N ALA A 73 -13.34 -5.26 -6.12
CA ALA A 73 -13.50 -5.15 -4.66
C ALA A 73 -12.15 -4.98 -3.94
N LEU A 74 -11.08 -5.60 -4.44
CA LEU A 74 -9.73 -5.45 -3.87
C LEU A 74 -9.18 -4.03 -4.05
N ALA A 75 -9.59 -3.31 -5.09
CA ALA A 75 -9.25 -1.89 -5.24
C ALA A 75 -9.94 -1.02 -4.17
N VAL A 76 -11.18 -1.35 -3.77
CA VAL A 76 -11.87 -0.68 -2.66
C VAL A 76 -11.14 -0.94 -1.34
N ILE A 77 -10.78 -2.19 -1.07
CA ILE A 77 -9.97 -2.55 0.10
C ILE A 77 -8.61 -1.83 0.07
N GLY A 78 -8.01 -1.67 -1.11
CA GLY A 78 -6.80 -0.89 -1.30
C GLY A 78 -6.95 0.59 -0.93
N VAL A 79 -8.05 1.24 -1.32
CA VAL A 79 -8.35 2.63 -0.93
C VAL A 79 -8.44 2.74 0.60
N ILE A 80 -9.20 1.86 1.24
CA ILE A 80 -9.38 1.86 2.70
C ILE A 80 -8.04 1.63 3.39
N GLY A 81 -7.33 0.55 3.03
CA GLY A 81 -6.06 0.17 3.65
C GLY A 81 -4.99 1.25 3.52
N LYS A 82 -4.80 1.81 2.32
CA LYS A 82 -3.82 2.88 2.10
C LYS A 82 -4.19 4.16 2.85
N SER A 83 -5.47 4.52 2.89
CA SER A 83 -5.93 5.70 3.65
C SER A 83 -5.69 5.53 5.16
N LEU A 84 -5.91 4.33 5.70
CA LEU A 84 -5.61 4.02 7.10
C LEU A 84 -4.11 4.11 7.40
N VAL A 85 -3.25 3.60 6.53
CA VAL A 85 -1.79 3.70 6.68
C VAL A 85 -1.35 5.17 6.70
N VAL A 86 -1.85 5.99 5.77
CA VAL A 86 -1.57 7.43 5.72
C VAL A 86 -2.04 8.13 6.99
N ALA A 87 -3.25 7.82 7.47
CA ALA A 87 -3.78 8.40 8.70
C ALA A 87 -2.93 8.05 9.93
N LEU A 88 -2.57 6.77 10.10
CA LEU A 88 -1.76 6.31 11.22
C LEU A 88 -0.37 6.96 11.23
N VAL A 89 0.31 6.99 10.08
CA VAL A 89 1.61 7.64 9.95
C VAL A 89 1.49 9.16 10.18
N GLY A 90 0.43 9.78 9.68
CA GLY A 90 0.15 11.21 9.93
C GLY A 90 -0.02 11.53 11.41
N VAL A 91 -0.74 10.69 12.16
CA VAL A 91 -0.91 10.85 13.62
C VAL A 91 0.44 10.72 14.33
N HIS A 92 1.21 9.66 14.05
CA HIS A 92 2.52 9.45 14.68
C HIS A 92 3.53 10.55 14.36
N TRP A 93 3.46 11.12 13.15
CA TRP A 93 4.30 12.24 12.75
C TRP A 93 3.88 13.54 13.45
N GLY A 94 2.57 13.82 13.53
CA GLY A 94 2.04 14.98 14.26
C GLY A 94 2.35 14.94 15.77
N LEU A 95 2.47 13.75 16.34
CA LEU A 95 2.91 13.53 17.72
C LEU A 95 4.44 13.53 17.89
N GLY A 96 5.22 13.68 16.81
CA GLY A 96 6.69 13.71 16.86
C GLY A 96 7.36 12.37 17.15
N THR A 97 6.64 11.25 17.06
CA THR A 97 7.16 9.90 17.38
C THR A 97 7.95 9.26 16.24
N ILE A 98 7.85 9.80 15.02
CA ILE A 98 8.56 9.33 13.83
C ILE A 98 9.17 10.51 13.07
N ASN A 99 10.24 10.26 12.31
CA ASN A 99 10.86 11.25 11.46
C ASN A 99 10.07 11.52 10.16
N GLY A 100 10.49 12.53 9.40
CA GLY A 100 9.83 12.95 8.16
C GLY A 100 9.90 11.97 6.98
N TYR A 101 10.75 10.94 7.03
CA TYR A 101 10.85 9.96 5.95
C TYR A 101 9.65 9.00 5.90
N TRP A 102 9.00 8.75 7.05
CA TRP A 102 7.78 7.94 7.11
C TRP A 102 6.59 8.59 6.39
N PRO A 103 6.22 9.86 6.67
CA PRO A 103 5.26 10.61 5.86
C PRO A 103 5.62 10.61 4.37
N ALA A 104 6.89 10.84 4.03
CA ALA A 104 7.33 10.86 2.65
C ALA A 104 7.11 9.51 1.94
N LEU A 105 7.32 8.39 2.65
CA LEU A 105 7.04 7.05 2.14
C LEU A 105 5.54 6.82 1.89
N VAL A 106 4.68 7.14 2.87
CA VAL A 106 3.22 6.93 2.74
C VAL A 106 2.55 7.93 1.80
N MET A 107 3.24 8.97 1.35
CA MET A 107 2.72 9.82 0.28
C MET A 107 2.46 9.02 -1.00
N ALA A 108 3.27 8.00 -1.29
CA ALA A 108 2.99 7.08 -2.38
C ALA A 108 1.66 6.33 -2.16
N ASP A 109 1.38 5.89 -0.93
CA ASP A 109 0.10 5.27 -0.58
C ASP A 109 -1.08 6.22 -0.76
N LEU A 110 -0.94 7.50 -0.39
CA LEU A 110 -1.99 8.49 -0.63
C LEU A 110 -2.26 8.68 -2.12
N ILE A 111 -1.20 8.80 -2.94
CA ILE A 111 -1.32 8.91 -4.39
C ILE A 111 -2.05 7.69 -4.96
N TYR A 112 -1.64 6.47 -4.59
CA TYR A 112 -2.33 5.26 -5.05
C TYR A 112 -3.77 5.18 -4.57
N ALA A 113 -4.08 5.57 -3.32
CA ALA A 113 -5.45 5.60 -2.81
C ALA A 113 -6.34 6.54 -3.65
N LEU A 114 -5.85 7.73 -3.98
CA LEU A 114 -6.57 8.69 -4.82
C LEU A 114 -6.75 8.17 -6.26
N LEU A 115 -5.71 7.54 -6.83
CA LEU A 115 -5.78 6.95 -8.17
C LEU A 115 -6.73 5.74 -8.22
N PHE A 116 -6.76 4.91 -7.18
CA PHE A 116 -7.72 3.81 -7.06
C PHE A 116 -9.15 4.34 -6.94
N LEU A 117 -9.36 5.40 -6.17
CA LEU A 117 -10.66 6.05 -6.04
C LEU A 117 -11.12 6.64 -7.39
N ASP A 118 -10.22 7.30 -8.13
CA ASP A 118 -10.50 7.78 -9.49
C ASP A 118 -10.84 6.61 -10.45
N PHE A 119 -10.06 5.53 -10.43
CA PHE A 119 -10.37 4.30 -11.17
C PHE A 119 -11.77 3.77 -10.84
N LEU A 120 -12.12 3.69 -9.54
CA LEU A 120 -13.42 3.21 -9.10
C LEU A 120 -14.55 4.12 -9.59
N ARG A 121 -14.36 5.44 -9.57
CA ARG A 121 -15.38 6.41 -10.03
C ARG A 121 -15.59 6.37 -11.55
N ARG A 122 -14.51 6.28 -12.33
CA ARG A 122 -14.60 6.28 -13.81
C ARG A 122 -15.18 5.00 -14.39
N TYR A 123 -15.09 3.90 -13.65
CA TYR A 123 -15.49 2.58 -14.14
C TYR A 123 -16.49 1.90 -13.21
N PRO A 124 -17.72 2.46 -13.05
CA PRO A 124 -18.73 1.87 -12.17
C PRO A 124 -19.18 0.49 -12.67
N LEU A 125 -19.57 -0.38 -11.74
CA LEU A 125 -20.20 -1.65 -12.10
C LEU A 125 -21.51 -1.39 -12.86
N PRO A 126 -21.81 -2.20 -13.88
CA PRO A 126 -23.10 -2.14 -14.54
C PRO A 126 -24.22 -2.40 -13.52
N ALA A 127 -25.38 -1.75 -13.72
CA ALA A 127 -26.43 -1.64 -12.69
C ALA A 127 -26.92 -2.99 -12.13
N HIS A 128 -26.87 -4.06 -12.93
CA HIS A 128 -27.29 -5.41 -12.54
C HIS A 128 -26.31 -6.13 -11.59
N ALA A 129 -25.09 -5.62 -11.40
CA ALA A 129 -24.07 -6.23 -10.55
C ALA A 129 -23.89 -5.50 -9.19
N ARG A 130 -24.84 -4.62 -8.83
CA ARG A 130 -24.82 -3.81 -7.57
C ARG A 130 -25.69 -4.39 -6.45
N ALA A 131 -26.21 -5.60 -6.63
CA ALA A 131 -27.11 -6.28 -5.69
C ALA A 131 -26.33 -6.99 -4.56
#